data_AF-A0A2T2WCL6-F1
#
_entry.id   AF-A0A2T2WCL6-F1
#
_cell.length_a   1.000
_cell.length_b   1.000
_cell.length_c   1.000
_cell.angle_alpha   90.00
_cell.angle_beta   90.00
_cell.angle_gamma   90.00
#
_symmetry.space_group_name_H-M   'P 1'
#
loop_
_entity.id
_entity.type
_entity.pdbx_description
1 polymer ?
#
loop_
_entity_poly.entity_id
_entity_poly.type
_entity_poly.pdbx_seq_one_letter_code
_entity_poly.pdbx_strand_id
1 'polypeptide(L)'
;MMMPLFNNNAQITSMDDVEQELQTMQHEHGAATSNLTAMDFWLVTDAGYKPLGFVLGNSVMSMGVSGGIATAFKGLQRGELKTLTQLMYAARELSLQRMKVEADALDADSVINVQIEIIPRSEEIMEVVATGTAVKKIAEPSSRGVTLQVK
;
A
#
# COMPACT_ATOMS: atom_id res chain seq x y z
N MET A 1 -25.04 3.05 9.46
CA MET A 1 -25.58 4.14 8.62
C MET A 1 -24.50 5.21 8.60
N MET A 2 -23.71 5.28 7.53
CA MET A 2 -22.52 6.13 7.46
C MET A 2 -22.93 7.57 7.15
N MET A 3 -22.56 8.50 8.02
CA MET A 3 -22.84 9.92 7.88
C MET A 3 -21.87 10.51 6.83
N PRO A 4 -22.33 11.39 5.92
CA PRO A 4 -21.49 11.93 4.86
C PRO A 4 -20.36 12.79 5.44
N LEU A 5 -19.13 12.57 4.95
CA LEU A 5 -17.89 13.22 5.45
C LEU A 5 -17.78 14.71 5.12
N PHE A 6 -18.63 15.23 4.23
CA PHE A 6 -18.72 16.64 3.94
C PHE A 6 -20.19 16.99 3.70
N ASN A 7 -20.75 17.85 4.56
CA ASN A 7 -22.02 18.47 4.25
C ASN A 7 -21.80 19.37 3.04
N ASN A 8 -22.56 19.15 1.97
CA ASN A 8 -22.41 19.80 0.66
C ASN A 8 -22.74 21.32 0.66
N ASN A 9 -22.59 22.01 1.80
CA ASN A 9 -22.78 23.45 1.93
C ASN A 9 -22.22 24.08 3.21
N ALA A 10 -21.41 23.38 4.01
CA ALA A 10 -20.72 24.01 5.15
C ALA A 10 -19.41 24.64 4.65
N GLN A 11 -19.44 25.93 4.33
CA GLN A 11 -18.19 26.69 4.27
C GLN A 11 -17.56 26.61 5.65
N ILE A 12 -16.35 26.06 5.73
CA ILE A 12 -15.49 26.23 6.90
C ILE A 12 -15.22 27.74 6.98
N THR A 13 -15.87 28.41 7.93
CA THR A 13 -15.87 29.88 8.03
C THR A 13 -14.97 30.40 9.15
N SER A 14 -14.54 29.54 10.06
CA SER A 14 -13.70 29.90 11.20
C SER A 14 -12.65 28.83 11.52
N MET A 15 -11.60 29.23 12.26
CA MET A 15 -10.58 28.31 12.77
C MET A 15 -11.19 27.30 13.77
N ASP A 16 -12.24 27.70 14.48
CA ASP A 16 -12.96 26.86 15.43
C ASP A 16 -13.68 25.70 14.72
N ASP A 17 -14.20 25.93 13.50
CA ASP A 17 -14.82 24.88 12.67
C ASP A 17 -13.76 23.84 12.23
N VAL A 18 -12.55 24.31 11.89
CA VAL A 18 -11.42 23.43 11.54
C VAL A 18 -10.99 22.62 12.75
N GLU A 19 -10.87 23.25 13.91
CA GLU A 19 -10.49 22.57 15.15
C GLU A 19 -11.55 21.54 15.58
N GLN A 20 -12.84 21.84 15.44
CA GLN A 20 -13.92 20.90 15.72
C GLN A 20 -13.90 19.69 14.77
N GLU A 21 -13.67 19.91 13.47
CA GLU A 21 -13.57 18.83 12.50
C GLU A 21 -12.34 17.95 12.80
N LEU A 22 -11.19 18.57 13.10
CA LEU A 22 -9.95 17.88 13.47
C LEU A 22 -10.11 17.08 14.77
N GLN A 23 -10.78 17.64 15.78
CA GLN A 23 -11.07 16.95 17.05
C GLN A 23 -12.07 15.79 16.84
N THR A 24 -13.05 15.95 15.97
CA THR A 24 -14.02 14.88 15.63
C THR A 24 -13.31 13.75 14.88
N MET A 25 -12.36 14.06 14.00
CA MET A 25 -11.50 13.07 13.34
C MET A 25 -10.55 12.36 14.31
N GLN A 26 -10.11 13.03 15.38
CA GLN A 26 -9.22 12.45 16.40
C GLN A 26 -9.91 11.46 17.33
N HIS A 27 -11.25 11.45 17.42
CA HIS A 27 -11.95 10.75 18.50
C HIS A 27 -12.58 9.39 18.16
N GLU A 28 -12.69 8.97 16.90
CA GLU A 28 -13.40 7.72 16.58
C GLU A 28 -12.52 6.50 16.22
N HIS A 29 -11.28 6.68 15.73
CA HIS A 29 -10.51 5.56 15.12
C HIS A 29 -9.01 5.46 15.49
N GLY A 30 -8.51 6.24 16.46
CA GLY A 30 -7.07 6.25 16.78
C GLY A 30 -6.21 6.85 15.65
N ALA A 31 -4.89 6.70 15.74
CA ALA A 31 -3.98 7.27 14.74
C ALA A 31 -4.06 6.49 13.41
N ALA A 32 -4.39 7.17 12.31
CA ALA A 32 -4.36 6.59 10.98
C ALA A 32 -2.92 6.42 10.48
N THR A 33 -2.63 5.28 9.85
CA THR A 33 -1.33 4.98 9.24
C THR A 33 -1.43 4.93 7.72
N SER A 34 -0.36 5.32 7.03
CA SER A 34 -0.31 5.36 5.57
C SER A 34 1.15 5.29 5.10
N ASN A 35 1.37 4.75 3.89
CA ASN A 35 2.67 4.78 3.22
C ASN A 35 2.82 6.02 2.32
N LEU A 36 1.87 6.96 2.34
CA LEU A 36 1.88 8.15 1.49
C LEU A 36 2.74 9.26 2.11
N THR A 37 3.49 9.98 1.26
CA THR A 37 4.03 11.27 1.68
C THR A 37 2.90 12.30 1.84
N ALA A 38 3.15 13.42 2.53
CA ALA A 38 2.14 14.49 2.65
C ALA A 38 1.66 14.99 1.29
N MET A 39 2.54 15.01 0.28
CA MET A 39 2.20 15.41 -1.08
C MET A 39 1.31 14.37 -1.76
N ASP A 40 1.66 13.07 -1.68
CA ASP A 40 0.83 12.01 -2.26
C ASP A 40 -0.54 11.95 -1.59
N PHE A 41 -0.61 12.15 -0.27
CA PHE A 41 -1.86 12.24 0.46
C PHE A 41 -2.75 13.37 -0.09
N TRP A 42 -2.17 14.55 -0.30
CA TRP A 42 -2.89 15.67 -0.88
C TRP A 42 -3.36 15.36 -2.31
N LEU A 43 -2.52 14.76 -3.16
CA LEU A 43 -2.89 14.41 -4.54
C LEU A 43 -4.02 13.37 -4.60
N VAL A 44 -3.99 12.37 -3.73
CA VAL A 44 -5.00 11.32 -3.67
C VAL A 44 -6.34 11.88 -3.23
N THR A 45 -6.34 12.76 -2.24
CA THR A 45 -7.56 13.44 -1.78
C THR A 45 -8.10 14.42 -2.82
N ASP A 46 -7.23 15.17 -3.49
CA ASP A 46 -7.60 16.06 -4.59
C ASP A 46 -8.17 15.29 -5.80
N ALA A 47 -7.67 14.07 -6.05
CA ALA A 47 -8.20 13.15 -7.05
C ALA A 47 -9.53 12.48 -6.66
N GLY A 48 -10.11 12.80 -5.50
CA GLY A 48 -11.41 12.29 -5.04
C GLY A 48 -11.35 10.95 -4.31
N TYR A 49 -10.16 10.53 -3.84
CA TYR A 49 -9.97 9.30 -3.08
C TYR A 49 -9.76 9.58 -1.59
N LYS A 50 -10.29 8.71 -0.73
CA LYS A 50 -10.05 8.69 0.70
C LYS A 50 -9.06 7.57 1.04
N PRO A 51 -7.88 7.88 1.62
CA PRO A 51 -7.03 6.88 2.26
C PRO A 51 -7.74 6.23 3.44
N LEU A 52 -7.75 4.91 3.47
CA LEU A 52 -8.42 4.11 4.50
C LEU A 52 -7.45 3.55 5.53
N GLY A 53 -6.22 3.22 5.11
CA GLY A 53 -5.19 2.73 6.01
C GLY A 53 -4.02 2.10 5.30
N PHE A 54 -2.96 1.84 6.07
CA PHE A 54 -1.83 1.04 5.64
C PHE A 54 -2.22 -0.43 5.56
N VAL A 55 -1.80 -1.10 4.48
CA VAL A 55 -2.03 -2.54 4.27
C VAL A 55 -0.70 -3.24 3.99
N LEU A 56 -0.61 -4.49 4.44
CA LEU A 56 0.57 -5.32 4.33
C LEU A 56 0.20 -6.73 3.87
N GLY A 57 1.09 -7.35 3.11
CA GLY A 57 1.01 -8.77 2.83
C GLY A 57 2.41 -9.33 2.73
N ASN A 58 2.72 -10.32 3.55
CA ASN A 58 4.02 -10.97 3.52
C ASN A 58 3.92 -12.46 3.18
N SER A 59 5.00 -13.01 2.65
CA SER A 59 5.16 -14.44 2.41
C SER A 59 6.61 -14.84 2.72
N VAL A 60 6.79 -16.00 3.35
CA VAL A 60 8.11 -16.54 3.68
C VAL A 60 8.26 -17.85 2.94
N MET A 61 9.28 -17.95 2.08
CA MET A 61 9.52 -19.09 1.22
C MET A 61 10.90 -19.68 1.50
N SER A 62 10.99 -21.01 1.50
CA SER A 62 12.27 -21.71 1.45
C SER A 62 12.71 -21.85 0.00
N MET A 63 13.94 -21.47 -0.30
CA MET A 63 14.61 -21.72 -1.57
C MET A 63 15.06 -23.19 -1.71
N GLY A 64 14.92 -24.00 -0.67
CA GLY A 64 15.20 -25.44 -0.69
C GLY A 64 16.67 -25.81 -0.48
N VAL A 65 16.94 -26.56 0.60
CA VAL A 65 18.25 -27.10 1.01
C VAL A 65 18.73 -28.27 0.13
N SER A 66 17.86 -28.84 -0.71
CA SER A 66 18.11 -30.15 -1.32
C SER A 66 18.99 -30.08 -2.56
N GLY A 67 20.25 -29.64 -2.46
CA GLY A 67 21.34 -29.92 -3.39
C GLY A 67 21.20 -29.48 -4.86
N GLY A 68 20.02 -29.20 -5.40
CA GLY A 68 19.79 -28.92 -6.82
C GLY A 68 20.06 -27.47 -7.18
N ILE A 69 19.61 -26.52 -6.35
CA ILE A 69 19.80 -25.08 -6.59
C ILE A 69 21.24 -24.67 -6.28
N ALA A 70 21.83 -25.13 -5.18
CA ALA A 70 23.24 -24.88 -4.85
C ALA A 70 24.21 -25.46 -5.90
N THR A 71 23.87 -26.62 -6.50
CA THR A 71 24.68 -27.21 -7.58
C THR A 71 24.43 -26.53 -8.94
N ALA A 72 23.21 -26.05 -9.19
CA ALA A 72 22.92 -25.19 -10.33
C ALA A 72 23.70 -23.85 -10.26
N PHE A 73 23.81 -23.25 -9.06
CA PHE A 73 24.60 -22.04 -8.83
C PHE A 73 26.09 -22.21 -9.17
N LYS A 74 26.67 -23.40 -8.92
CA LYS A 74 28.08 -23.68 -9.25
C LYS A 74 28.33 -23.89 -10.75
N GLY A 75 27.31 -24.22 -11.54
CA GLY A 75 27.42 -24.46 -12.98
C GLY A 75 26.95 -23.31 -13.89
N LEU A 76 26.19 -22.35 -13.35
CA LEU A 76 25.50 -21.33 -14.15
C LEU A 76 26.32 -20.03 -14.28
N GLN A 77 27.40 -20.08 -15.06
CA GLN A 77 27.96 -18.87 -15.65
C GLN A 77 26.99 -18.37 -16.73
N ARG A 78 26.09 -17.44 -16.40
CA ARG A 78 25.23 -16.64 -17.32
C ARG A 78 23.91 -17.28 -17.79
N GLY A 79 22.97 -17.52 -16.87
CA GLY A 79 21.60 -17.88 -17.23
C GLY A 79 20.59 -17.54 -16.13
N GLU A 80 19.32 -17.43 -16.51
CA GLU A 80 18.21 -17.29 -15.56
C GLU A 80 17.97 -18.61 -14.79
N LEU A 81 17.86 -18.52 -13.48
CA LEU A 81 17.48 -19.64 -12.62
C LEU A 81 15.95 -19.81 -12.61
N LYS A 82 15.37 -20.42 -13.67
CA LYS A 82 13.92 -20.54 -13.86
C LYS A 82 13.13 -20.98 -12.61
N THR A 83 13.64 -21.95 -11.85
CA THR A 83 13.00 -22.41 -10.61
C THR A 83 12.95 -21.31 -9.54
N LEU A 84 14.06 -20.59 -9.34
CA LEU A 84 14.12 -19.48 -8.41
C LEU A 84 13.25 -18.32 -8.89
N THR A 85 13.27 -18.02 -10.20
CA THR A 85 12.39 -17.00 -10.78
C THR A 85 10.92 -17.33 -10.52
N GLN A 86 10.50 -18.58 -10.77
CA GLN A 86 9.12 -19.02 -10.54
C GLN A 86 8.75 -18.94 -9.05
N LEU A 87 9.66 -19.33 -8.16
CA LEU A 87 9.47 -19.17 -6.71
C LEU A 87 9.27 -17.69 -6.34
N MET A 88 10.02 -16.78 -6.98
CA MET A 88 9.89 -15.34 -6.72
C MET A 88 8.58 -14.78 -7.22
N TYR A 89 8.09 -15.23 -8.37
CA TYR A 89 6.77 -14.87 -8.84
C TYR A 89 5.68 -15.35 -7.87
N ALA A 90 5.73 -16.61 -7.44
CA ALA A 90 4.78 -17.17 -6.50
C ALA A 90 4.78 -16.44 -5.15
N ALA A 91 5.97 -16.08 -4.63
CA ALA A 91 6.10 -15.32 -3.39
C ALA A 91 5.49 -13.92 -3.51
N ARG A 92 5.79 -13.18 -4.59
CA ARG A 92 5.21 -11.85 -4.82
C ARG A 92 3.69 -11.92 -4.98
N GLU A 93 3.19 -12.88 -5.73
CA GLU A 93 1.76 -13.05 -5.94
C GLU A 93 1.04 -13.34 -4.63
N LEU A 94 1.59 -14.23 -3.80
CA LEU A 94 1.01 -14.52 -2.48
C LEU A 94 1.03 -13.30 -1.56
N SER A 95 2.13 -12.54 -1.52
CA SER A 95 2.22 -11.31 -0.73
C SER A 95 1.21 -10.26 -1.20
N LEU A 96 1.07 -10.05 -2.50
CA LEU A 96 0.07 -9.14 -3.08
C LEU A 96 -1.37 -9.60 -2.80
N GLN A 97 -1.66 -10.90 -2.89
CA GLN A 97 -2.97 -11.46 -2.55
C GLN A 97 -3.32 -11.21 -1.09
N ARG A 98 -2.37 -11.40 -0.17
CA ARG A 98 -2.57 -11.12 1.27
C ARG A 98 -2.81 -9.63 1.53
N MET A 99 -2.03 -8.75 0.90
CA MET A 99 -2.24 -7.30 0.96
C MET A 99 -3.61 -6.90 0.42
N LYS A 100 -4.08 -7.56 -0.64
CA LYS A 100 -5.43 -7.37 -1.18
C LYS A 100 -6.50 -7.79 -0.18
N VAL A 101 -6.34 -8.93 0.49
CA VAL A 101 -7.29 -9.36 1.53
C VAL A 101 -7.39 -8.34 2.67
N GLU A 102 -6.27 -7.75 3.10
CA GLU A 102 -6.30 -6.65 4.08
C GLU A 102 -7.03 -5.41 3.54
N ALA A 103 -6.81 -5.03 2.28
CA ALA A 103 -7.49 -3.91 1.66
C ALA A 103 -9.01 -4.15 1.49
N ASP A 104 -9.40 -5.36 1.12
CA ASP A 104 -10.80 -5.78 1.00
C ASP A 104 -11.50 -5.70 2.37
N ALA A 105 -10.80 -6.03 3.46
CA ALA A 105 -11.33 -5.90 4.82
C ALA A 105 -11.57 -4.43 5.25
N LEU A 106 -10.89 -3.48 4.61
CA LEU A 106 -11.11 -2.05 4.78
C LEU A 106 -12.18 -1.48 3.84
N ASP A 107 -12.83 -2.31 3.00
CA ASP A 107 -13.79 -1.89 1.97
C ASP A 107 -13.16 -0.90 0.96
N ALA A 108 -11.89 -1.15 0.62
CA ALA A 108 -11.10 -0.36 -0.31
C ALA A 108 -11.37 -0.74 -1.77
N ASP A 109 -11.34 0.25 -2.65
CA ASP A 109 -11.44 0.02 -4.10
C ASP A 109 -10.08 -0.34 -4.72
N SER A 110 -9.00 0.14 -4.11
CA SER A 110 -7.64 0.02 -4.64
C SER A 110 -6.57 0.16 -3.56
N VAL A 111 -5.36 -0.31 -3.86
CA VAL A 111 -4.15 -0.06 -3.06
C VAL A 111 -3.19 0.76 -3.91
N ILE A 112 -2.68 1.86 -3.36
CA ILE A 112 -1.73 2.76 -4.02
C ILE A 112 -0.41 2.83 -3.24
N ASN A 113 0.60 3.40 -3.89
CA ASN A 113 1.99 3.43 -3.40
C ASN A 113 2.46 2.04 -2.93
N VAL A 114 2.24 1.05 -3.80
CA VAL A 114 2.61 -0.35 -3.52
C VAL A 114 4.12 -0.49 -3.62
N GLN A 115 4.73 -1.02 -2.56
CA GLN A 115 6.15 -1.33 -2.48
C GLN A 115 6.30 -2.81 -2.18
N ILE A 116 7.24 -3.48 -2.87
CA ILE A 116 7.55 -4.89 -2.65
C ILE A 116 9.01 -5.02 -2.29
N GLU A 117 9.28 -5.55 -1.10
CA GLU A 117 10.60 -5.82 -0.58
C GLU A 117 10.87 -7.31 -0.54
N ILE A 118 12.08 -7.71 -0.90
CA ILE A 118 12.56 -9.09 -0.78
C ILE A 118 13.67 -9.08 0.26
N ILE A 119 13.43 -9.73 1.39
CA ILE A 119 14.27 -9.73 2.58
C ILE A 119 14.85 -11.14 2.76
N PRO A 120 16.15 -11.36 2.47
CA PRO A 120 16.82 -12.60 2.83
C PRO A 120 16.81 -12.76 4.35
N ARG A 121 16.26 -13.87 4.86
CA ARG A 121 16.27 -14.20 6.30
C ARG A 121 17.39 -15.17 6.64
N SER A 122 17.78 -16.02 5.69
CA SER A 122 18.96 -16.86 5.72
C SER A 122 19.41 -17.18 4.29
N GLU A 123 20.42 -18.02 4.12
CA GLU A 123 20.85 -18.51 2.79
C GLU A 123 19.76 -19.31 2.06
N GLU A 124 18.76 -19.80 2.78
CA GLU A 124 17.74 -20.72 2.27
C GLU A 124 16.33 -20.19 2.45
N ILE A 125 16.15 -19.10 3.18
CA ILE A 125 14.85 -18.52 3.49
C ILE A 125 14.83 -17.07 3.06
N MET A 126 13.76 -16.70 2.38
CA MET A 126 13.48 -15.33 2.03
C MET A 126 12.04 -14.96 2.34
N GLU A 127 11.88 -13.72 2.76
CA GLU A 127 10.58 -13.10 2.93
C GLU A 127 10.33 -12.12 1.78
N VAL A 128 9.10 -12.08 1.29
CA VAL A 128 8.62 -11.05 0.38
C VAL A 128 7.53 -10.28 1.09
N VAL A 129 7.70 -8.98 1.25
CA VAL A 129 6.74 -8.09 1.90
C VAL A 129 6.20 -7.13 0.86
N ALA A 130 4.87 -7.07 0.72
CA ALA A 130 4.17 -6.05 -0.05
C ALA A 130 3.50 -5.09 0.93
N THR A 131 3.67 -3.79 0.72
CA THR A 131 3.06 -2.74 1.54
C THR A 131 2.40 -1.70 0.66
N GLY A 132 1.40 -0.98 1.18
CA GLY A 132 0.73 0.07 0.44
C GLY A 132 -0.31 0.81 1.29
N THR A 133 -1.06 1.69 0.64
CA THR A 133 -2.19 2.40 1.27
C THR A 133 -3.48 2.04 0.55
N ALA A 134 -4.43 1.48 1.28
CA ALA A 134 -5.78 1.22 0.80
C ALA A 134 -6.54 2.53 0.61
N VAL A 135 -7.24 2.68 -0.51
CA VAL A 135 -8.01 3.89 -0.86
C VAL A 135 -9.40 3.53 -1.38
N LYS A 136 -10.34 4.44 -1.18
CA LYS A 136 -11.71 4.35 -1.69
C LYS A 136 -12.06 5.61 -2.47
N LYS A 137 -12.67 5.48 -3.65
CA LYS A 137 -13.18 6.63 -4.41
C LYS A 137 -14.44 7.14 -3.72
N ILE A 138 -14.44 8.42 -3.33
CA ILE A 138 -15.56 9.05 -2.62
C ILE A 138 -16.13 10.28 -3.34
N ALA A 139 -15.38 10.84 -4.30
CA ALA A 139 -15.78 12.03 -5.05
C ALA A 139 -15.16 12.03 -6.45
N GLU A 140 -15.57 12.99 -7.28
CA GLU A 140 -14.88 13.31 -8.52
C GLU A 140 -13.63 14.16 -8.25
N PRO A 141 -12.61 14.10 -9.13
CA PRO A 141 -11.41 14.91 -8.98
C PRO A 141 -11.72 16.40 -8.92
N SER A 142 -10.91 17.14 -8.17
CA SER A 142 -11.02 18.59 -8.12
C SER A 142 -10.72 19.20 -9.50
N SER A 143 -11.43 20.26 -9.86
CA SER A 143 -11.19 21.00 -11.10
C SER A 143 -10.04 22.02 -10.96
N ARG A 144 -9.26 21.97 -9.88
CA ARG A 144 -8.16 22.92 -9.65
C ARG A 144 -6.97 22.52 -10.50
N GLY A 145 -6.32 23.50 -11.13
CA GLY A 145 -5.08 23.27 -11.85
C GLY A 145 -3.95 22.93 -10.86
N VAL A 146 -3.36 21.75 -10.99
CA VAL A 146 -2.18 21.35 -10.22
C VAL A 146 -0.92 21.64 -11.03
N THR A 147 -0.09 22.57 -10.57
CA THR A 147 1.21 22.84 -11.19
C THR A 147 2.30 22.08 -10.44
N LEU A 148 2.77 20.98 -11.02
CA LEU A 148 3.91 20.23 -10.49
C LEU A 148 5.21 20.98 -10.79
N GLN A 149 5.86 21.49 -9.75
CA GLN A 149 7.20 22.05 -9.85
C GLN A 149 8.21 20.90 -9.79
N VAL A 150 8.64 20.41 -10.95
CA VAL A 150 9.71 19.40 -11.02
C VAL A 150 11.04 20.12 -10.75
N LYS A 151 11.77 19.67 -9.73
CA LYS A 151 13.13 20.14 -9.42
C LYS A 151 14.16 19.47 -10.31
#